data_AF-A0A6C0EE14-F1
#
_entry.id   AF-A0A6C0EE14-F1
#
_cell.length_a   1.000
_cell.length_b   1.000
_cell.length_c   1.000
_cell.angle_alpha   90.00
_cell.angle_beta   90.00
_cell.angle_gamma   90.00
#
_symmetry.space_group_name_H-M   'P 1'
#
loop_
_entity.id
_entity.type
_entity.pdbx_description
1 polymer ?
#
loop_
_entity_poly.entity_id
_entity_poly.type
_entity_poly.pdbx_seq_one_letter_code
_entity_poly.pdbx_strand_id
1 'polypeptide(L)'
;MSWATCYSGSNNIHFDFPPIMADGRNYASWQPEAVINKRIQRQENIQSNWQYRQYLTNNGMKIMNYNNMSACYDLGMPCSVSDQQSTPSSNVPIMYNSLFDTGSPGFGYQNSDLKNPYLSRQQLEAKMISPYFTPDSLGQLGINHNANNNLNVTPTNINYTK
;
A
#
# COMPACT_ATOMS: atom_id res chain seq x y z
N MET A 1 -30.26 6.33 -39.95
CA MET A 1 -28.97 5.97 -39.31
C MET A 1 -28.88 4.46 -39.29
N SER A 2 -28.01 3.88 -40.11
CA SER A 2 -27.83 2.42 -40.21
C SER A 2 -27.05 1.95 -38.99
N TRP A 3 -27.60 0.98 -38.25
CA TRP A 3 -26.97 0.40 -37.07
C TRP A 3 -25.69 -0.40 -37.37
N ALA A 4 -25.31 -0.53 -38.65
CA ALA A 4 -24.26 -1.43 -39.13
C ALA A 4 -22.93 -0.74 -39.46
N THR A 5 -22.81 0.58 -39.31
CA THR A 5 -21.56 1.30 -39.64
C THR A 5 -20.89 1.86 -38.38
N CYS A 6 -20.07 1.04 -37.74
CA CYS A 6 -19.12 1.46 -36.71
C CYS A 6 -17.87 2.07 -37.38
N TYR A 7 -17.61 3.36 -37.16
CA TYR A 7 -16.45 4.10 -37.70
C TYR A 7 -15.21 4.06 -36.77
N SER A 8 -15.29 3.36 -35.64
CA SER A 8 -14.22 3.29 -34.64
C SER A 8 -14.13 1.90 -34.04
N GLY A 9 -12.90 1.44 -33.78
CA GLY A 9 -12.56 0.13 -33.23
C GLY A 9 -12.82 0.03 -31.73
N SER A 10 -14.08 0.15 -31.31
CA SER A 10 -14.49 -0.14 -29.92
C SER A 10 -15.24 -1.46 -29.84
N ASN A 11 -15.36 -2.01 -28.63
CA ASN A 11 -16.22 -3.15 -28.37
C ASN A 11 -17.69 -2.73 -28.64
N ASN A 12 -18.32 -3.34 -29.65
CA ASN A 12 -19.65 -2.97 -30.19
C ASN A 12 -20.79 -2.92 -29.16
N ILE A 13 -20.57 -3.44 -27.95
CA ILE A 13 -21.55 -3.46 -26.85
C ILE A 13 -21.12 -2.67 -25.61
N HIS A 14 -19.84 -2.31 -25.47
CA HIS A 14 -19.28 -1.68 -24.27
C HIS A 14 -18.30 -0.57 -24.64
N PHE A 15 -18.73 0.69 -24.54
CA PHE A 15 -17.95 1.86 -24.92
C PHE A 15 -16.66 2.05 -24.09
N ASP A 16 -16.67 1.63 -22.82
CA ASP A 16 -15.54 1.82 -21.89
C ASP A 16 -14.57 0.63 -21.86
N PHE A 17 -14.75 -0.36 -22.73
CA PHE A 17 -13.94 -1.57 -22.74
C PHE A 17 -13.11 -1.66 -24.01
N PRO A 18 -11.90 -2.24 -23.91
CA PRO A 18 -11.03 -2.40 -25.07
C PRO A 18 -11.74 -3.22 -26.15
N PRO A 19 -11.39 -2.98 -27.43
CA PRO A 19 -11.93 -3.72 -28.55
C PRO A 19 -11.81 -5.23 -28.40
N ILE A 20 -12.70 -5.97 -29.07
CA ILE A 20 -12.66 -7.42 -29.12
C ILE A 20 -11.34 -7.85 -29.78
N MET A 21 -10.47 -8.57 -29.05
CA MET A 21 -9.14 -8.98 -29.52
C MET A 21 -9.18 -9.96 -30.71
N ALA A 22 -10.33 -10.57 -31.00
CA ALA A 22 -10.58 -11.37 -32.20
C ALA A 22 -10.89 -10.52 -33.45
N ASP A 23 -11.19 -9.23 -33.28
CA ASP A 23 -11.44 -8.29 -34.37
C ASP A 23 -10.11 -7.73 -34.89
N GLY A 24 -9.63 -8.30 -36.00
CA GLY A 24 -8.39 -7.89 -36.66
C GLY A 24 -8.40 -6.45 -37.19
N ARG A 25 -9.50 -5.70 -37.09
CA ARG A 25 -9.57 -4.27 -37.44
C ARG A 25 -8.97 -3.35 -36.38
N ASN A 26 -8.73 -3.87 -35.18
CA ASN A 26 -7.91 -3.19 -34.16
C ASN A 26 -6.44 -3.50 -34.44
N TYR A 27 -5.99 -3.00 -35.58
CA TYR A 27 -4.61 -3.08 -35.99
C TYR A 27 -3.79 -2.33 -34.94
N ALA A 28 -2.96 -3.06 -34.21
CA ALA A 28 -1.82 -2.46 -33.53
C ALA A 28 -1.10 -1.60 -34.58
N SER A 29 -1.09 -0.27 -34.39
CA SER A 29 -0.33 0.65 -35.23
C SER A 29 1.15 0.55 -34.89
N TRP A 30 1.66 -0.68 -34.85
CA TRP A 30 3.04 -0.99 -34.50
C TRP A 30 3.94 -0.32 -35.53
N GLN A 31 4.61 0.75 -35.11
CA GLN A 31 5.64 1.40 -35.89
C GLN A 31 6.97 0.91 -35.36
N PRO A 32 7.90 0.45 -36.22
CA PRO A 32 9.21 0.05 -35.75
C PRO A 32 9.94 1.26 -35.15
N GLU A 33 10.60 1.05 -34.02
CA GLU A 33 11.35 2.09 -33.27
C GLU A 33 12.37 2.85 -34.15
N ALA A 34 12.92 2.20 -35.17
CA ALA A 34 13.82 2.82 -36.14
C ALA A 34 13.15 3.98 -36.91
N VAL A 35 11.85 3.89 -37.21
CA VAL A 35 11.09 4.96 -37.89
C VAL A 35 10.85 6.13 -36.95
N ILE A 36 10.54 5.84 -35.68
CA ILE A 36 10.38 6.87 -34.63
C ILE A 36 11.70 7.61 -34.40
N ASN A 37 12.81 6.88 -34.27
CA ASN A 37 14.14 7.48 -34.12
C ASN A 37 14.53 8.36 -35.31
N LYS A 38 14.26 7.90 -36.55
CA LYS A 38 14.47 8.74 -37.75
C LYS A 38 13.56 9.97 -37.78
N ARG A 39 12.38 9.91 -37.18
CA ARG A 39 11.49 11.09 -37.05
C ARG A 39 12.04 12.08 -36.02
N ILE A 40 12.47 11.60 -34.86
CA ILE A 40 13.11 12.44 -33.82
C ILE A 40 14.33 13.15 -34.40
N GLN A 41 15.22 12.43 -35.09
CA GLN A 41 16.40 13.02 -35.70
C GLN A 41 16.06 14.11 -36.72
N ARG A 42 15.01 13.91 -37.54
CA ARG A 42 14.54 14.92 -38.50
C ARG A 42 13.88 16.13 -37.83
N GLN A 43 13.05 15.89 -36.82
CA GLN A 43 12.28 16.93 -36.13
C GLN A 43 13.17 17.83 -35.28
N GLU A 44 14.17 17.24 -34.62
CA GLU A 44 15.12 17.94 -33.75
C GLU A 44 16.40 18.36 -34.49
N ASN A 45 16.43 18.17 -35.82
CA ASN A 45 17.55 18.49 -36.71
C ASN A 45 18.90 17.95 -36.21
N ILE A 46 18.93 16.69 -35.76
CA ILE A 46 20.11 16.03 -35.23
C ILE A 46 20.95 15.50 -36.40
N GLN A 47 22.16 16.04 -36.55
CA GLN A 47 23.05 15.75 -37.69
C GLN A 47 24.22 14.84 -37.30
N SER A 48 24.47 14.63 -36.00
CA SER A 48 25.62 13.86 -35.51
C SER A 48 25.26 12.89 -34.39
N ASN A 49 26.02 11.81 -34.28
CA ASN A 49 25.85 10.81 -33.22
C ASN A 49 26.01 11.41 -31.81
N TRP A 50 26.87 12.41 -31.66
CA TRP A 50 27.07 13.08 -30.37
C TRP A 50 25.83 13.87 -29.96
N GLN A 51 25.23 14.65 -30.88
CA GLN A 51 23.99 15.38 -30.64
C GLN A 51 22.83 14.42 -30.32
N TYR A 52 22.77 13.26 -30.98
CA TYR A 52 21.75 12.26 -30.68
C TYR A 52 21.88 11.72 -29.25
N ARG A 53 23.10 11.38 -28.81
CA ARG A 53 23.36 10.93 -27.45
C ARG A 53 23.01 12.01 -26.43
N GLN A 54 23.39 13.26 -26.69
CA GLN A 54 23.07 14.40 -25.82
C GLN A 54 21.55 14.59 -25.71
N TYR A 55 20.82 14.51 -26.83
CA TYR A 55 19.35 14.61 -26.84
C TYR A 55 18.70 13.51 -25.99
N LEU A 56 19.13 12.26 -26.16
CA LEU A 56 18.61 11.13 -25.38
C LEU A 56 18.91 11.27 -23.89
N THR A 57 20.11 11.72 -23.52
CA THR A 57 20.45 11.96 -22.11
C THR A 57 19.57 13.06 -21.50
N ASN A 58 19.35 14.16 -22.24
CA ASN A 58 18.57 15.29 -21.75
C ASN A 58 17.05 15.02 -21.71
N ASN A 59 16.54 14.17 -22.60
CA ASN A 59 15.10 13.91 -22.76
C ASN A 59 14.67 12.48 -22.38
N GLY A 60 15.58 11.64 -21.90
CA GLY A 60 15.33 10.22 -21.65
C GLY A 60 14.12 9.96 -20.73
N MET A 61 14.00 10.73 -19.65
CA MET A 61 12.85 10.65 -18.73
C MET A 61 11.51 10.94 -19.45
N LYS A 62 11.49 11.93 -20.34
CA LYS A 62 10.28 12.28 -21.10
C LYS A 62 9.90 11.18 -22.08
N ILE A 63 10.89 10.62 -22.78
CA ILE A 63 10.69 9.52 -23.73
C ILE A 63 10.15 8.29 -23.01
N MET A 64 10.74 7.93 -21.86
CA MET A 64 10.26 6.81 -21.05
C MET A 64 8.82 7.02 -20.58
N ASN A 65 8.49 8.22 -20.07
CA ASN A 65 7.13 8.53 -19.62
C ASN A 65 6.12 8.48 -20.78
N TYR A 66 6.49 8.98 -21.96
CA TYR A 66 5.64 8.95 -23.15
C TYR A 66 5.40 7.52 -23.65
N ASN A 67 6.45 6.71 -23.71
CA ASN A 67 6.36 5.30 -24.11
C ASN A 67 5.51 4.51 -23.13
N ASN A 68 5.69 4.76 -21.83
CA ASN A 68 4.86 4.13 -20.79
C ASN A 68 3.38 4.53 -20.93
N MET A 69 3.09 5.82 -21.10
CA MET A 69 1.73 6.33 -21.30
C MET A 69 1.07 5.74 -22.54
N SER A 70 1.81 5.67 -23.66
CA SER A 70 1.32 5.07 -24.90
C SER A 70 1.03 3.58 -24.72
N ALA A 71 1.90 2.86 -24.02
CA ALA A 71 1.70 1.43 -23.73
C ALA A 71 0.44 1.18 -22.89
N CYS A 72 0.19 1.94 -21.81
CA CYS A 72 -1.02 1.70 -21.02
C CYS A 72 -2.30 2.21 -21.72
N TYR A 73 -2.23 3.21 -22.60
CA TYR A 73 -3.32 3.52 -23.53
C TYR A 73 -3.65 2.33 -24.45
N ASP A 74 -2.63 1.75 -25.08
CA ASP A 74 -2.79 0.59 -25.98
C ASP A 74 -3.32 -0.65 -25.25
N LEU A 75 -2.95 -0.83 -23.98
CA LEU A 75 -3.42 -1.91 -23.12
C LEU A 75 -4.81 -1.66 -22.52
N GLY A 76 -5.39 -0.46 -22.71
CA GLY A 76 -6.67 -0.08 -22.10
C GLY A 76 -6.61 -0.04 -20.57
N MET A 77 -5.43 0.15 -19.99
CA MET A 77 -5.23 0.22 -18.55
C MET A 77 -4.99 1.67 -18.10
N PRO A 78 -5.45 2.07 -16.91
CA PRO A 78 -5.13 3.40 -16.39
C PRO A 78 -3.62 3.51 -16.18
N CYS A 79 -3.01 4.51 -16.83
CA CYS A 79 -1.59 4.83 -16.66
C CYS A 79 -1.35 5.48 -15.29
N SER A 80 -1.22 4.67 -14.25
CA SER A 80 -0.95 5.15 -12.90
C SER A 80 0.53 5.46 -12.71
N VAL A 81 0.90 6.72 -12.92
CA VAL A 81 1.88 7.45 -12.08
C VAL A 81 1.16 8.61 -11.40
N SER A 82 0.00 8.33 -10.82
CA SER A 82 -0.44 9.12 -9.67
C SER A 82 0.26 8.49 -8.48
N ASP A 83 1.06 9.28 -7.75
CA ASP A 83 1.47 8.95 -6.39
C ASP A 83 0.27 8.33 -5.67
N GLN A 84 0.37 7.01 -5.42
CA GLN A 84 -0.60 6.25 -4.66
C GLN A 84 -0.42 6.64 -3.19
N GLN A 85 -0.73 7.90 -2.91
CA GLN A 85 -0.81 8.45 -1.59
C GLN A 85 -2.22 9.01 -1.44
N SER A 86 -3.23 8.14 -1.55
CA SER A 86 -4.58 8.30 -0.94
C SER A 86 -5.60 7.21 -1.27
N THR A 87 -5.33 6.18 -2.07
CA THR A 87 -6.22 5.02 -2.12
C THR A 87 -5.69 3.93 -1.20
N PRO A 88 -6.23 3.76 0.03
CA PRO A 88 -5.99 2.53 0.78
C PRO A 88 -6.51 1.41 -0.12
N SER A 89 -5.60 0.62 -0.67
CA SER A 89 -5.97 -0.45 -1.58
C SER A 89 -7.01 -1.32 -0.88
N SER A 90 -8.09 -1.66 -1.57
CA SER A 90 -9.19 -2.47 -1.04
C SER A 90 -8.75 -3.84 -0.48
N ASN A 91 -7.50 -4.24 -0.72
CA ASN A 91 -6.90 -5.52 -0.33
C ASN A 91 -5.72 -5.39 0.65
N VAL A 92 -5.51 -4.24 1.30
CA VAL A 92 -4.55 -4.20 2.43
C VAL A 92 -5.28 -4.64 3.71
N PRO A 93 -4.81 -5.70 4.40
CA PRO A 93 -5.34 -6.09 5.68
C PRO A 93 -5.30 -4.91 6.67
N ILE A 94 -6.38 -4.73 7.43
CA ILE A 94 -6.46 -3.72 8.47
C ILE A 94 -5.41 -4.03 9.54
N MET A 95 -4.60 -3.03 9.88
CA MET A 95 -3.76 -3.08 11.07
C MET A 95 -4.43 -2.26 12.17
N TYR A 96 -4.68 -2.89 13.32
CA TYR A 96 -5.13 -2.19 14.52
C TYR A 96 -3.92 -1.51 15.18
N ASN A 97 -4.06 -0.25 15.58
CA ASN A 97 -2.96 0.51 16.18
C ASN A 97 -2.69 0.11 17.64
N SER A 98 -3.70 -0.44 18.32
CA SER A 98 -3.59 -0.92 19.68
C SER A 98 -4.61 -2.03 19.94
N LEU A 99 -4.43 -2.77 21.05
CA LEU A 99 -5.37 -3.81 21.48
C LEU A 99 -6.77 -3.27 21.79
N PHE A 100 -6.89 -1.98 22.07
CA PHE A 100 -8.15 -1.29 22.37
C PHE A 100 -8.66 -0.43 21.21
N ASP A 101 -8.06 -0.58 20.02
CA ASP A 101 -8.49 0.12 18.82
C ASP A 101 -9.83 -0.44 18.35
N THR A 102 -10.84 0.43 18.26
CA THR A 102 -12.19 0.09 17.80
C THR A 102 -12.43 0.55 16.36
N GLY A 103 -11.40 1.08 15.69
CA GLY A 103 -11.44 1.45 14.29
C GLY A 103 -11.82 0.26 13.41
N SER A 104 -12.89 0.43 12.62
CA SER A 104 -13.19 -0.45 11.49
C SER A 104 -13.08 0.38 10.21
N PRO A 105 -12.45 -0.12 9.13
CA PRO A 105 -12.62 0.49 7.82
C PRO A 105 -14.10 0.37 7.47
N GLY A 106 -14.68 1.39 6.85
CA GLY A 106 -16.12 1.43 6.57
C GLY A 106 -16.62 0.25 5.73
N PHE A 107 -16.78 0.46 4.43
CA PHE A 107 -17.37 -0.56 3.56
C PHE A 107 -16.51 -1.84 3.49
N GLY A 108 -17.12 -3.01 3.69
CA GLY A 108 -16.46 -4.31 3.54
C GLY A 108 -15.87 -4.92 4.83
N TYR A 109 -15.95 -4.25 5.98
CA TYR A 109 -15.54 -4.86 7.25
C TYR A 109 -16.47 -6.02 7.63
N GLN A 110 -15.94 -7.25 7.57
CA GLN A 110 -16.66 -8.45 7.98
C GLN A 110 -16.22 -8.89 9.38
N ASN A 111 -17.21 -9.26 10.19
CA ASN A 111 -17.02 -10.00 11.42
C ASN A 111 -17.18 -11.50 11.12
N SER A 112 -16.38 -12.34 11.78
CA SER A 112 -16.53 -13.79 11.71
C SER A 112 -16.64 -14.37 13.11
N ASP A 113 -17.20 -15.57 13.17
CA ASP A 113 -17.31 -16.41 14.36
C ASP A 113 -15.95 -16.71 15.02
N LEU A 114 -14.86 -16.72 14.25
CA LEU A 114 -13.50 -16.88 14.75
C LEU A 114 -12.82 -15.55 15.13
N LYS A 115 -13.11 -14.47 14.40
CA LYS A 115 -12.47 -13.16 14.61
C LYS A 115 -12.92 -12.50 15.91
N ASN A 116 -14.23 -12.51 16.19
CA ASN A 116 -14.78 -11.87 17.38
C ASN A 116 -14.24 -12.45 18.71
N PRO A 117 -14.25 -13.78 18.94
CA PRO A 117 -13.72 -14.35 20.17
C PRO A 117 -12.19 -14.21 20.27
N TYR A 118 -11.48 -14.21 19.13
CA TYR A 118 -10.04 -13.96 19.12
C TYR A 118 -9.70 -12.55 19.61
N LEU A 119 -10.31 -11.51 19.03
CA LEU A 119 -10.06 -10.12 19.41
C LEU A 119 -10.45 -9.85 20.87
N SER A 120 -11.58 -10.40 21.33
CA SER A 120 -12.01 -10.27 22.72
C SER A 120 -11.05 -10.95 23.71
N ARG A 121 -10.53 -12.14 23.38
CA ARG A 121 -9.54 -12.84 24.21
C ARG A 121 -8.26 -12.02 24.33
N GLN A 122 -7.75 -11.49 23.22
CA GLN A 122 -6.54 -10.65 23.23
C GLN A 122 -6.73 -9.38 24.08
N GLN A 123 -7.91 -8.76 24.04
CA GLN A 123 -8.25 -7.63 24.90
C GLN A 123 -8.34 -7.98 26.38
N LEU A 124 -8.83 -9.18 26.71
CA LEU A 124 -8.91 -9.66 28.09
C LEU A 124 -7.52 -9.99 28.65
N GLU A 125 -6.70 -10.67 27.86
CA GLU A 125 -5.30 -10.98 28.20
C GLU A 125 -4.49 -9.69 28.45
N ALA A 126 -4.70 -8.65 27.64
CA ALA A 126 -4.08 -7.34 27.84
C ALA A 126 -4.45 -6.67 29.16
N LYS A 127 -5.60 -7.05 29.76
CA LYS A 127 -6.08 -6.53 31.05
C LYS A 127 -5.69 -7.40 32.23
N MET A 128 -5.03 -8.54 32.00
CA MET A 128 -4.57 -9.38 33.10
C MET A 128 -3.47 -8.65 33.87
N ILE A 129 -3.80 -8.21 35.08
CA ILE A 129 -2.85 -7.71 36.05
C ILE A 129 -2.59 -8.85 37.04
N SER A 130 -1.32 -9.23 37.21
CA SER A 130 -0.97 -10.17 38.28
C SER A 130 -1.23 -9.49 39.61
N PRO A 131 -1.99 -10.10 40.53
CA PRO A 131 -2.09 -9.58 41.88
C PRO A 131 -0.68 -9.50 42.46
N TYR A 132 -0.31 -8.33 42.97
CA TYR A 132 0.90 -8.15 43.75
C TYR A 132 0.48 -7.61 45.10
N PHE A 133 0.96 -8.26 46.15
CA PHE A 133 0.69 -7.84 47.51
C PHE A 133 1.82 -6.90 47.94
N THR A 134 1.50 -5.65 48.27
CA THR A 134 2.45 -4.80 49.00
C THR A 134 2.42 -5.22 50.47
N PRO A 135 3.56 -5.23 51.18
CA PRO A 135 3.62 -5.56 52.61
C PRO A 135 2.59 -4.79 53.45
N ASP A 136 2.31 -3.53 53.08
CA ASP A 136 1.32 -2.67 53.77
C ASP A 136 -0.12 -3.19 53.63
N SER A 137 -0.46 -3.83 52.50
CA SER A 137 -1.80 -4.40 52.25
C SER A 137 -2.08 -5.68 53.05
N LEU A 138 -1.03 -6.37 53.52
CA LEU A 138 -1.14 -7.53 54.41
C LEU A 138 -1.46 -7.14 55.86
N GLY A 139 -1.11 -5.92 56.29
CA GLY A 139 -1.41 -5.41 57.63
C GLY A 139 -2.89 -5.10 57.88
N GLN A 140 -3.66 -4.79 56.82
CA GLN A 140 -5.10 -4.50 56.92
C GLN A 140 -5.98 -5.76 56.92
N LEU A 141 -5.47 -6.91 56.46
CA LEU A 141 -6.16 -8.21 56.47
C LEU A 141 -5.88 -9.05 57.73
N GLY A 142 -5.28 -8.45 58.75
CA GLY A 142 -5.33 -8.95 60.12
C GLY A 142 -4.39 -10.12 60.41
N ILE A 143 -3.12 -9.83 60.70
CA ILE A 143 -2.36 -10.57 61.72
C ILE A 143 -1.62 -9.55 62.58
N ASN A 144 -2.14 -9.32 63.79
CA ASN A 144 -1.33 -8.80 64.89
C ASN A 144 -0.26 -9.85 65.21
N HIS A 145 0.99 -9.61 64.82
CA HIS A 145 2.13 -10.32 65.37
C HIS A 145 3.13 -9.31 65.93
N ASN A 146 2.94 -9.05 67.22
CA ASN A 146 4.00 -8.67 68.14
C ASN A 146 5.10 -9.74 68.08
N ALA A 147 6.27 -9.39 67.55
CA ALA A 147 7.52 -10.05 67.90
C ALA A 147 8.70 -9.13 67.58
N ASN A 148 9.29 -8.62 68.65
CA ASN A 148 10.68 -8.15 68.67
C ASN A 148 11.58 -9.14 67.92
N ASN A 149 12.35 -8.69 66.93
CA ASN A 149 13.77 -9.01 66.82
C ASN A 149 14.44 -8.24 65.67
N ASN A 150 15.44 -7.48 66.07
CA ASN A 150 16.42 -6.75 65.27
C ASN A 150 17.21 -7.70 64.36
N LEU A 151 17.06 -7.55 63.04
CA LEU A 151 18.10 -7.89 62.07
C LEU A 151 18.14 -6.81 60.99
N ASN A 152 19.00 -5.81 61.22
CA ASN A 152 19.46 -4.87 60.19
C ASN A 152 20.13 -5.65 59.06
N VAL A 153 19.51 -5.66 57.88
CA VAL A 153 20.22 -5.89 56.61
C VAL A 153 19.78 -4.80 55.64
N THR A 154 20.67 -3.85 55.40
CA THR A 154 20.51 -2.79 54.40
C THR A 154 20.72 -3.38 52.99
N PRO A 155 19.79 -3.19 52.04
CA PRO A 155 20.06 -3.53 50.66
C PRO A 155 20.86 -2.41 49.99
N THR A 156 22.01 -2.76 49.45
CA THR A 156 22.83 -1.89 48.60
C THR A 156 22.10 -1.60 47.29
N ASN A 157 21.85 -0.31 47.03
CA ASN A 157 21.35 0.21 45.76
C ASN A 157 22.35 -0.11 44.63
N ILE A 158 21.92 -0.86 43.62
CA ILE A 158 22.60 -0.90 42.32
C ILE A 158 21.79 -0.03 41.37
N ASN A 159 22.22 1.22 41.21
CA ASN A 159 21.71 2.13 40.20
C ASN A 159 22.30 1.74 38.84
N TYR A 160 21.45 1.47 37.85
CA TYR A 160 21.86 1.47 36.45
C TYR A 160 21.48 2.81 35.82
N THR A 161 22.47 3.65 35.53
CA THR A 161 22.33 4.80 34.64
C THR A 161 22.67 4.38 33.21
N LYS A 162 21.80 4.80 32.28
CA LYS A 162 21.85 4.82 30.80
C LYS A 162 23.03 4.17 30.08
#